data_AF-A0A959JVF5-F1
#
_entry.id   AF-A0A959JVF5-F1
#
_cell.length_a   1.000
_cell.length_b   1.000
_cell.length_c   1.000
_cell.angle_alpha   90.00
_cell.angle_beta   90.00
_cell.angle_gamma   90.00
#
_symmetry.space_group_name_H-M   'P 1'
#
loop_
_entity.id
_entity.type
_entity.pdbx_description
1 polymer ?
#
loop_
_entity_poly.entity_id
_entity_poly.type
_entity_poly.pdbx_seq_one_letter_code
_entity_poly.pdbx_strand_id
1 'polypeptide(L)'
;MKNKNVAAILAFFGGFVGLHRFYLGQVGLGVVYALLFVTGISVILGILDGIIFLTMDQHVFDAKYNRRYGFEARRDTDFQRPGRRATSYERYQSQRAPQRKPRAKRPVRRPSSRVRNNPFKLAGIKKFKEFDIEAAIEDFKQALKIDPNDLTIHFNLACAYSQTEQAEKAFEHISRAVEMGFNDFGKIDSHDALAYMRIQPQWEEFKTNGYTLRKQLAAPKENLLDNDLLLEQLKKLNELKEKGLITEKEFIEQKSKLTRQ
;
A
#
# COMPACT_ATOMS: atom_id res chain seq x y z
N MET A 1 1.79 28.70 -0.73
CA MET A 1 1.90 27.40 -1.42
C MET A 1 2.28 27.70 -2.86
N LYS A 2 3.19 26.94 -3.45
CA LYS A 2 3.62 27.05 -4.85
C LYS A 2 2.48 26.58 -5.76
N ASN A 3 2.39 27.14 -6.95
CA ASN A 3 1.34 26.80 -7.92
C ASN A 3 1.94 25.97 -9.06
N LYS A 4 1.25 24.90 -9.45
CA LYS A 4 1.63 23.98 -10.53
C LYS A 4 1.77 24.70 -11.87
N ASN A 5 0.81 25.58 -12.18
CA ASN A 5 0.78 26.30 -13.45
C ASN A 5 1.92 27.31 -13.53
N VAL A 6 2.25 27.97 -12.42
CA VAL A 6 3.38 28.89 -12.33
C VAL A 6 4.70 28.14 -12.50
N ALA A 7 4.84 26.97 -11.87
CA ALA A 7 6.02 26.12 -12.06
C ALA A 7 6.19 25.66 -13.52
N ALA A 8 5.09 25.33 -14.22
CA ALA A 8 5.11 24.95 -15.62
C ALA A 8 5.55 26.10 -16.54
N ILE A 9 4.98 27.30 -16.34
CA ILE A 9 5.37 28.50 -17.10
C ILE A 9 6.86 28.79 -16.87
N LEU A 10 7.33 28.74 -15.63
CA LEU A 10 8.74 28.93 -15.31
C LEU A 10 9.64 27.85 -15.92
N ALA A 11 9.15 26.63 -16.12
CA ALA A 11 9.91 25.57 -16.75
C ALA A 11 10.06 25.80 -18.27
N PHE A 12 9.00 26.28 -18.95
CA PHE A 12 9.09 26.61 -20.38
C PHE A 12 9.94 27.84 -20.66
N PHE A 13 9.76 28.92 -19.88
CA PHE A 13 10.41 30.22 -20.15
C PHE A 13 11.68 30.44 -19.34
N GLY A 14 11.96 29.60 -18.34
CA GLY A 14 13.10 29.74 -17.43
C GLY A 14 13.80 28.43 -17.10
N GLY A 15 13.41 27.33 -17.76
CA GLY A 15 13.99 26.02 -17.54
C GLY A 15 15.45 25.94 -17.93
N PHE A 16 15.90 26.77 -18.88
CA PHE A 16 17.29 26.79 -19.30
C PHE A 16 18.28 27.20 -18.19
N VAL A 17 17.85 28.02 -17.22
CA VAL A 17 18.61 28.35 -15.99
C VAL A 17 18.09 27.59 -14.76
N GLY A 18 16.97 26.87 -14.89
CA GLY A 18 16.34 26.16 -13.78
C GLY A 18 15.48 27.03 -12.85
N LEU A 19 14.90 28.13 -13.33
CA LEU A 19 14.08 29.05 -12.53
C LEU A 19 12.91 28.35 -11.83
N HIS A 20 12.28 27.37 -12.48
CA HIS A 20 11.23 26.55 -11.87
C HIS A 20 11.75 25.76 -10.66
N ARG A 21 13.00 25.28 -10.68
CA ARG A 21 13.59 24.53 -9.55
C ARG A 21 13.85 25.45 -8.35
N PHE A 22 14.28 26.69 -8.58
CA PHE A 22 14.39 27.70 -7.53
C PHE A 22 13.02 28.07 -6.94
N TYR A 23 11.99 28.25 -7.79
CA TYR A 23 10.62 28.48 -7.35
C TYR A 23 10.08 27.33 -6.48
N LEU A 24 10.44 26.09 -6.82
CA LEU A 24 10.13 24.90 -6.06
C LEU A 24 11.02 24.72 -4.81
N GLY A 25 11.92 25.67 -4.52
CA GLY A 25 12.82 25.68 -3.37
C GLY A 25 14.00 24.70 -3.50
N GLN A 26 14.18 24.07 -4.66
CA GLN A 26 15.21 23.08 -4.99
C GLN A 26 16.49 23.77 -5.47
N VAL A 27 17.15 24.50 -4.58
CA VAL A 27 18.31 25.35 -4.90
C VAL A 27 19.45 24.56 -5.55
N GLY A 28 19.84 23.40 -4.99
CA GLY A 28 20.91 22.58 -5.56
C GLY A 28 20.61 22.10 -6.98
N LEU A 29 19.36 21.69 -7.24
CA LEU A 29 18.93 21.21 -8.56
C LEU A 29 18.84 22.37 -9.56
N GLY A 30 18.45 23.56 -9.11
CA GLY A 30 18.52 24.79 -9.91
C GLY A 30 19.94 25.14 -10.34
N VAL A 31 20.93 25.01 -9.45
CA VAL A 31 22.35 25.23 -9.79
C VAL A 31 22.83 24.21 -10.84
N VAL A 32 22.44 22.94 -10.72
CA VAL A 32 22.76 21.92 -11.74
C VAL A 32 22.20 22.32 -13.12
N TYR A 33 20.97 22.81 -13.18
CA TYR A 33 20.37 23.29 -14.43
C TYR A 33 21.14 24.48 -15.02
N ALA A 34 21.57 25.42 -14.18
CA ALA A 34 22.38 26.55 -14.63
C ALA A 34 23.76 26.11 -15.16
N LEU A 35 24.37 25.07 -14.61
CA LEU A 35 25.63 24.51 -15.13
C LEU A 35 25.42 23.77 -16.46
N LEU A 36 24.32 23.01 -16.58
CA LEU A 36 23.94 22.31 -17.82
C LEU A 36 23.43 23.25 -18.92
N PHE A 37 23.24 24.53 -18.63
CA PHE A 37 22.86 25.52 -19.63
C PHE A 37 23.89 25.64 -20.76
N VAL A 38 25.18 25.52 -20.42
CA VAL A 38 26.27 25.63 -21.40
C VAL A 38 26.17 24.53 -22.47
N THR A 39 25.65 23.36 -22.12
CA THR A 39 25.50 22.23 -23.05
C THR A 39 24.16 22.26 -23.81
N GLY A 40 23.25 23.19 -23.48
CA GLY A 40 21.91 23.26 -24.06
C GLY A 40 20.93 22.16 -23.59
N ILE A 41 21.42 21.15 -22.85
CA ILE A 41 20.61 20.03 -22.35
C ILE A 41 19.53 20.51 -21.38
N SER A 42 19.81 21.56 -20.60
CA SER A 42 18.87 22.12 -19.63
C SER A 42 17.58 22.66 -20.28
N VAL A 43 17.63 23.08 -21.55
CA VAL A 43 16.45 23.55 -22.30
C VAL A 43 15.46 22.39 -22.49
N ILE A 44 15.97 21.23 -22.94
CA ILE A 44 15.16 20.02 -23.18
C ILE A 44 14.59 19.52 -21.85
N LEU A 45 15.42 19.46 -20.80
CA LEU A 45 14.98 19.07 -19.46
C LEU A 45 13.90 20.02 -18.90
N GLY A 46 14.02 21.32 -19.15
CA GLY A 46 13.03 22.32 -18.78
C GLY A 46 11.69 22.12 -19.46
N ILE A 47 11.69 21.83 -20.77
CA ILE A 47 10.47 21.51 -21.52
C ILE A 47 9.81 20.24 -20.99
N LEU A 48 10.60 19.17 -20.76
CA LEU A 48 10.09 17.92 -20.19
C LEU A 48 9.47 18.14 -18.80
N ASP A 49 10.13 18.91 -17.94
CA ASP A 49 9.59 19.29 -16.63
C ASP A 49 8.29 20.09 -16.75
N GLY A 50 8.21 21.01 -17.73
CA GLY A 50 6.99 21.78 -18.01
C GLY A 50 5.81 20.90 -18.39
N ILE A 51 6.03 19.92 -19.27
CA ILE A 51 5.02 18.92 -19.66
C ILE A 51 4.61 18.10 -18.44
N ILE A 52 5.56 17.60 -17.65
CA ILE A 52 5.29 16.83 -16.44
C ILE A 52 4.43 17.65 -15.45
N PHE A 53 4.69 18.94 -15.28
CA PHE A 53 3.88 19.77 -14.40
C PHE A 53 2.46 19.98 -14.92
N LEU A 54 2.27 20.10 -16.24
CA LEU A 54 0.93 20.22 -16.81
C LEU A 54 0.14 18.92 -16.71
N THR A 55 0.78 17.78 -16.96
CA THR A 55 0.13 16.46 -16.96
C THR A 55 -0.04 15.86 -15.56
N MET A 56 0.75 16.30 -14.58
CA MET A 56 0.65 15.83 -13.20
C MET A 56 -0.60 16.39 -12.50
N ASP A 57 -1.28 15.55 -11.71
CA ASP A 57 -2.42 15.96 -10.90
C ASP A 57 -2.05 16.99 -9.81
N GLN A 58 -2.99 17.88 -9.47
CA GLN A 58 -2.77 18.97 -8.51
C GLN A 58 -2.42 18.45 -7.12
N HIS A 59 -3.08 17.37 -6.67
CA HIS A 59 -2.79 16.78 -5.36
C HIS A 59 -1.39 16.16 -5.32
N VAL A 60 -0.94 15.55 -6.42
CA VAL A 60 0.41 15.01 -6.56
C VAL A 60 1.45 16.12 -6.54
N PHE A 61 1.21 17.23 -7.24
CA PHE A 61 2.08 18.42 -7.19
C PHE A 61 2.23 18.94 -5.77
N ASP A 62 1.12 19.14 -5.07
CA ASP A 62 1.11 19.68 -3.72
C ASP A 62 1.82 18.75 -2.73
N ALA A 63 1.62 17.43 -2.88
CA ALA A 63 2.29 16.41 -2.09
C ALA A 63 3.81 16.40 -2.28
N LYS A 64 4.27 16.70 -3.50
CA LYS A 64 5.69 16.68 -3.90
C LYS A 64 6.42 18.00 -3.59
N TYR A 65 5.79 19.15 -3.81
CA TYR A 65 6.47 20.45 -3.82
C TYR A 65 6.01 21.44 -2.74
N ASN A 66 4.79 21.30 -2.22
CA ASN A 66 4.22 22.20 -1.20
C ASN A 66 4.29 21.66 0.21
N ARG A 67 4.39 20.34 0.34
CA ARG A 67 4.59 19.68 1.62
C ARG A 67 6.10 19.67 1.88
N ARG A 68 6.52 20.35 2.97
CA ARG A 68 7.91 20.48 3.44
C ARG A 68 8.74 19.25 3.04
N TYR A 69 9.82 19.52 2.32
CA TYR A 69 10.89 18.63 1.88
C TYR A 69 10.87 17.22 2.46
N GLY A 70 10.91 16.23 1.58
CA GLY A 70 11.27 14.86 1.95
C GLY A 70 10.58 13.84 1.06
N PHE A 71 11.05 13.67 -0.17
CA PHE A 71 10.87 12.36 -0.81
C PHE A 71 11.82 11.34 -0.16
N GLU A 72 13.00 11.80 0.28
CA GLU A 72 13.93 11.01 1.11
C GLU A 72 13.52 10.99 2.60
N ALA A 73 13.22 12.14 3.21
CA ALA A 73 12.85 12.20 4.63
C ALA A 73 11.48 11.59 4.99
N ARG A 74 10.60 11.26 4.02
CA ARG A 74 9.32 10.57 4.29
C ARG A 74 9.47 9.05 4.34
N ARG A 75 10.29 8.45 3.46
CA ARG A 75 10.67 7.03 3.58
C ARG A 75 11.16 6.72 4.98
N ASP A 76 11.85 7.67 5.60
CA ASP A 76 12.41 7.48 6.94
C ASP A 76 11.40 7.37 8.07
N THR A 77 10.26 8.06 7.96
CA THR A 77 9.26 8.15 9.06
C THR A 77 8.06 7.25 8.86
N ASP A 78 7.82 6.77 7.63
CA ASP A 78 6.64 5.99 7.30
C ASP A 78 6.67 4.61 7.98
N PHE A 79 7.82 3.95 8.10
CA PHE A 79 7.92 2.65 8.80
C PHE A 79 7.76 2.75 10.33
N GLN A 80 7.82 3.95 10.91
CA GLN A 80 7.84 4.15 12.37
C GLN A 80 6.51 4.69 12.93
N ARG A 81 5.61 5.19 12.08
CA ARG A 81 4.35 5.83 12.51
C ARG A 81 3.17 5.29 11.70
N PRO A 82 2.26 4.49 12.30
CA PRO A 82 1.26 3.78 11.51
C PRO A 82 -0.18 4.29 11.69
N GLY A 83 -0.44 5.43 12.36
CA GLY A 83 -1.85 5.81 12.56
C GLY A 83 -2.14 7.08 13.35
N ARG A 84 -1.50 8.21 13.05
CA ARG A 84 -1.89 9.50 13.68
C ARG A 84 -2.26 10.61 12.70
N ARG A 85 -2.38 10.34 11.40
CA ARG A 85 -2.53 11.41 10.39
C ARG A 85 -3.90 11.55 9.72
N ALA A 86 -4.94 10.88 10.21
CA ALA A 86 -6.31 11.16 9.76
C ALA A 86 -6.74 12.64 10.04
N THR A 87 -6.15 13.32 11.03
CA THR A 87 -6.61 14.67 11.43
C THR A 87 -6.17 15.82 10.51
N SER A 88 -5.44 15.56 9.42
CA SER A 88 -4.90 16.62 8.56
C SER A 88 -5.77 16.90 7.33
N TYR A 89 -6.36 15.86 6.74
CA TYR A 89 -7.17 15.98 5.52
C TYR A 89 -8.64 16.32 5.83
N GLU A 90 -9.21 15.82 6.94
CA GLU A 90 -10.59 16.16 7.37
C GLU A 90 -10.72 17.61 7.91
N ARG A 91 -9.61 18.25 8.30
CA ARG A 91 -9.61 19.63 8.83
C ARG A 91 -9.76 20.71 7.75
N TYR A 92 -9.51 20.38 6.48
CA TYR A 92 -9.68 21.34 5.38
C TYR A 92 -11.12 21.41 4.86
N GLN A 93 -11.95 20.38 5.08
CA GLN A 93 -13.35 20.39 4.62
C GLN A 93 -14.36 20.95 5.64
N SER A 94 -13.97 21.21 6.88
CA SER A 94 -14.89 21.60 7.96
C SER A 94 -14.91 23.09 8.35
N GLN A 95 -14.21 23.98 7.63
CA GLN A 95 -14.10 25.40 8.00
C GLN A 95 -15.23 26.32 7.49
N ARG A 96 -16.43 25.80 7.23
CA ARG A 96 -17.60 26.62 6.84
C ARG A 96 -18.87 26.43 7.67
N ALA A 97 -18.76 25.93 8.91
CA ALA A 97 -19.90 25.91 9.84
C ALA A 97 -19.58 26.67 11.14
N PRO A 98 -20.42 27.61 11.59
CA PRO A 98 -20.25 28.24 12.89
C PRO A 98 -20.44 27.20 14.00
N GLN A 99 -19.44 27.07 14.86
CA GLN A 99 -19.34 26.02 15.88
C GLN A 99 -20.26 26.29 17.08
N ARG A 100 -21.32 25.50 17.25
CA ARG A 100 -21.89 25.24 18.57
C ARG A 100 -20.97 24.26 19.30
N LYS A 101 -20.38 24.68 20.43
CA LYS A 101 -19.47 23.84 21.25
C LYS A 101 -20.24 22.61 21.80
N PRO A 102 -19.88 21.36 21.46
CA PRO A 102 -20.44 20.19 22.12
C PRO A 102 -19.82 20.00 23.50
N ARG A 103 -20.67 19.64 24.47
CA ARG A 103 -20.32 19.31 25.87
C ARG A 103 -19.23 18.24 25.90
N ALA A 104 -18.13 18.51 26.61
CA ALA A 104 -16.96 17.66 26.67
C ALA A 104 -17.29 16.26 27.22
N LYS A 105 -17.23 15.23 26.37
CA LYS A 105 -17.21 13.84 26.83
C LYS A 105 -15.88 13.62 27.56
N ARG A 106 -15.95 13.15 28.80
CA ARG A 106 -14.79 12.78 29.63
C ARG A 106 -13.83 11.90 28.80
N PRO A 107 -12.51 12.18 28.77
CA PRO A 107 -11.58 11.31 28.08
C PRO A 107 -11.57 9.95 28.79
N VAL A 108 -12.06 8.92 28.11
CA VAL A 108 -11.82 7.53 28.52
C VAL A 108 -10.31 7.38 28.52
N ARG A 109 -9.71 7.17 29.70
CA ARG A 109 -8.30 6.83 29.85
C ARG A 109 -8.07 5.52 29.09
N ARG A 110 -7.63 5.59 27.84
CA ARG A 110 -7.07 4.43 27.14
C ARG A 110 -5.90 3.96 27.99
N PRO A 111 -5.79 2.67 28.35
CA PRO A 111 -4.61 2.19 29.03
C PRO A 111 -3.42 2.57 28.15
N SER A 112 -2.54 3.44 28.65
CA SER A 112 -1.30 3.72 27.96
C SER A 112 -0.57 2.38 27.90
N SER A 113 -0.51 1.76 26.73
CA SER A 113 0.46 0.71 26.51
C SER A 113 1.80 1.33 26.88
N ARG A 114 2.38 0.91 28.02
CA ARG A 114 3.76 1.24 28.34
C ARG A 114 4.52 0.82 27.09
N VAL A 115 5.10 1.78 26.37
CA VAL A 115 5.83 1.50 25.13
C VAL A 115 6.96 0.58 25.54
N ARG A 116 6.75 -0.72 25.38
CA ARG A 116 7.72 -1.75 25.71
C ARG A 116 8.77 -1.57 24.63
N ASN A 117 9.92 -0.99 24.97
CA ASN A 117 10.99 -0.75 24.01
C ASN A 117 11.30 -2.06 23.30
N ASN A 118 10.99 -2.12 22.00
CA ASN A 118 11.16 -3.31 21.19
C ASN A 118 12.40 -3.10 20.30
N PRO A 119 13.58 -3.58 20.70
CA PRO A 119 14.82 -3.34 19.96
C PRO A 119 14.76 -3.96 18.56
N PHE A 120 14.10 -5.12 18.42
CA PHE A 120 13.96 -5.81 17.14
C PHE A 120 13.09 -5.03 16.15
N LYS A 121 12.09 -4.27 16.63
CA LYS A 121 11.31 -3.38 15.76
C LYS A 121 12.20 -2.33 15.08
N LEU A 122 13.08 -1.68 15.85
CA LEU A 122 13.98 -0.67 15.30
C LEU A 122 15.04 -1.29 14.39
N ALA A 123 15.59 -2.43 14.77
CA ALA A 123 16.56 -3.19 13.98
C ALA A 123 15.95 -3.62 12.63
N GLY A 124 14.74 -4.18 12.63
CA GLY A 124 14.04 -4.57 11.41
C GLY A 124 13.75 -3.38 10.49
N ILE A 125 13.34 -2.23 11.03
CA ILE A 125 13.13 -1.01 10.23
C ILE A 125 14.45 -0.55 9.59
N LYS A 126 15.56 -0.63 10.33
CA LYS A 126 16.88 -0.26 9.83
C LYS A 126 17.30 -1.18 8.68
N LYS A 127 17.27 -2.50 8.89
CA LYS A 127 17.63 -3.50 7.86
C LYS A 127 16.76 -3.39 6.61
N PHE A 128 15.46 -3.16 6.79
CA PHE A 128 14.53 -2.95 5.70
C PHE A 128 14.91 -1.74 4.82
N LYS A 129 15.37 -0.65 5.44
CA LYS A 129 15.86 0.53 4.72
C LYS A 129 17.19 0.28 4.01
N GLU A 130 18.02 -0.60 4.57
CA GLU A 130 19.28 -1.05 3.99
C GLU A 130 19.06 -2.10 2.87
N PHE A 131 17.81 -2.39 2.50
CA PHE A 131 17.40 -3.39 1.50
C PHE A 131 17.73 -4.84 1.87
N ASP A 132 18.10 -5.10 3.13
CA ASP A 132 18.21 -6.45 3.68
C ASP A 132 16.82 -6.89 4.18
N ILE A 133 15.96 -7.24 3.22
CA ILE A 133 14.53 -7.48 3.46
C ILE A 133 14.32 -8.78 4.24
N GLU A 134 15.09 -9.82 3.92
CA GLU A 134 15.02 -11.12 4.58
C GLU A 134 15.40 -11.02 6.06
N ALA A 135 16.51 -10.35 6.39
CA ALA A 135 16.89 -10.16 7.79
C ALA A 135 15.95 -9.20 8.53
N ALA A 136 15.34 -8.23 7.82
CA ALA A 136 14.30 -7.37 8.39
C ALA A 136 13.05 -8.17 8.77
N ILE A 137 12.63 -9.14 7.95
CA ILE A 137 11.51 -10.03 8.25
C ILE A 137 11.76 -10.80 9.55
N GLU A 138 12.97 -11.35 9.73
CA GLU A 138 13.32 -12.08 10.95
C GLU A 138 13.29 -11.18 12.19
N ASP A 139 13.86 -9.97 12.11
CA ASP A 139 13.78 -9.00 13.19
C ASP A 139 12.33 -8.61 13.50
N PHE A 140 11.49 -8.39 12.49
CA PHE A 140 10.08 -8.10 12.72
C PHE A 140 9.32 -9.28 13.34
N LYS A 141 9.63 -10.53 12.97
CA LYS A 141 9.05 -11.72 13.61
C LYS A 141 9.44 -11.80 15.09
N GLN A 142 10.71 -11.52 15.43
CA GLN A 142 11.14 -11.45 16.82
C GLN A 142 10.44 -10.30 17.56
N ALA A 143 10.26 -9.17 16.88
CA ALA A 143 9.55 -8.02 17.41
C ALA A 143 8.07 -8.36 17.73
N LEU A 144 7.38 -9.14 16.88
CA LEU A 144 6.02 -9.62 17.16
C LEU A 144 5.94 -10.55 18.38
N LYS A 145 6.99 -11.29 18.74
CA LYS A 145 6.98 -12.10 19.96
C LYS A 145 6.91 -11.24 21.23
N ILE A 146 7.45 -10.02 21.18
CA ILE A 146 7.47 -9.08 22.31
C ILE A 146 6.16 -8.29 22.39
N ASP A 147 5.70 -7.79 21.24
CA ASP A 147 4.44 -7.08 21.10
C ASP A 147 3.64 -7.66 19.92
N PRO A 148 2.80 -8.67 20.19
CA PRO A 148 2.01 -9.34 19.14
C PRO A 148 0.96 -8.44 18.49
N ASN A 149 0.61 -7.31 19.12
CA ASN A 149 -0.47 -6.44 18.68
C ASN A 149 0.04 -5.10 18.14
N ASP A 150 1.35 -4.99 17.84
CA ASP A 150 1.90 -3.77 17.25
C ASP A 150 1.55 -3.69 15.76
N LEU A 151 0.52 -2.90 15.47
CA LEU A 151 0.08 -2.58 14.12
C LEU A 151 1.21 -2.02 13.21
N THR A 152 2.26 -1.41 13.78
CA THR A 152 3.44 -0.96 13.02
C THR A 152 4.21 -2.14 12.45
N ILE A 153 4.43 -3.16 13.28
CA ILE A 153 5.24 -4.32 12.93
C ILE A 153 4.50 -5.11 11.86
N HIS A 154 3.19 -5.26 12.00
CA HIS A 154 2.35 -5.87 10.96
C HIS A 154 2.41 -5.11 9.63
N PHE A 155 2.26 -3.77 9.63
CA PHE A 155 2.39 -2.99 8.40
C PHE A 155 3.77 -3.15 7.74
N ASN A 156 4.85 -3.11 8.53
CA ASN A 156 6.21 -3.25 8.01
C ASN A 156 6.50 -4.68 7.49
N LEU A 157 5.98 -5.71 8.16
CA LEU A 157 6.04 -7.09 7.66
C LEU A 157 5.30 -7.24 6.34
N ALA A 158 4.13 -6.62 6.19
CA ALA A 158 3.43 -6.65 4.92
C ALA A 158 4.25 -6.01 3.79
N CYS A 159 4.90 -4.89 4.07
CA CYS A 159 5.82 -4.25 3.14
C CYS A 159 7.00 -5.17 2.76
N ALA A 160 7.56 -5.90 3.74
CA ALA A 160 8.67 -6.84 3.50
C ALA A 160 8.23 -8.06 2.70
N TYR A 161 7.11 -8.67 3.07
CA TYR A 161 6.58 -9.81 2.32
C TYR A 161 6.20 -9.42 0.89
N SER A 162 5.61 -8.24 0.69
CA SER A 162 5.32 -7.72 -0.64
C SER A 162 6.59 -7.53 -1.49
N GLN A 163 7.68 -7.02 -0.92
CA GLN A 163 8.96 -6.91 -1.65
C GLN A 163 9.61 -8.26 -1.97
N THR A 164 9.42 -9.26 -1.11
CA THR A 164 9.85 -10.65 -1.36
C THR A 164 8.82 -11.48 -2.13
N GLU A 165 7.84 -10.82 -2.77
CA GLU A 165 6.80 -11.46 -3.60
C GLU A 165 5.89 -12.48 -2.88
N GLN A 166 5.84 -12.43 -1.54
CA GLN A 166 4.98 -13.27 -0.71
C GLN A 166 3.63 -12.58 -0.46
N ALA A 167 2.82 -12.42 -1.51
CA ALA A 167 1.56 -11.68 -1.48
C ALA A 167 0.60 -12.14 -0.37
N GLU A 168 0.41 -13.45 -0.21
CA GLU A 168 -0.53 -14.02 0.78
C GLU A 168 -0.23 -13.56 2.21
N LYS A 169 1.04 -13.64 2.63
CA LYS A 169 1.50 -13.18 3.95
C LYS A 169 1.39 -11.66 4.08
N ALA A 170 1.61 -10.95 2.98
CA ALA A 170 1.49 -9.51 2.97
C ALA A 170 0.03 -9.06 3.20
N PHE A 171 -0.94 -9.70 2.54
CA PHE A 171 -2.37 -9.49 2.77
C PHE A 171 -2.79 -9.82 4.20
N GLU A 172 -2.30 -10.93 4.75
CA GLU A 172 -2.56 -11.34 6.14
C GLU A 172 -2.11 -10.28 7.14
N HIS A 173 -0.90 -9.75 6.97
CA HIS A 173 -0.35 -8.76 7.87
C HIS A 173 -1.00 -7.38 7.72
N ILE A 174 -1.44 -6.97 6.52
CA ILE A 174 -2.28 -5.78 6.38
C ILE A 174 -3.62 -5.97 7.10
N SER A 175 -4.28 -7.12 6.92
CA SER A 175 -5.55 -7.43 7.62
C SER A 175 -5.40 -7.29 9.13
N ARG A 176 -4.36 -7.90 9.71
CA ARG A 176 -4.07 -7.78 11.14
C ARG A 176 -3.81 -6.34 11.57
N ALA A 177 -3.06 -5.56 10.78
CA ALA A 177 -2.82 -4.16 11.11
C ALA A 177 -4.15 -3.38 11.17
N VAL A 178 -5.04 -3.59 10.20
CA VAL A 178 -6.35 -2.94 10.13
C VAL A 178 -7.27 -3.38 11.27
N GLU A 179 -7.32 -4.68 11.59
CA GLU A 179 -8.03 -5.21 12.75
C GLU A 179 -7.55 -4.58 14.07
N MET A 180 -6.26 -4.27 14.17
CA MET A 180 -5.65 -3.59 15.32
C MET A 180 -5.83 -2.06 15.32
N GLY A 181 -6.57 -1.51 14.35
CA GLY A 181 -6.93 -0.09 14.27
C GLY A 181 -6.05 0.75 13.35
N PHE A 182 -5.25 0.13 12.47
CA PHE A 182 -4.64 0.85 11.37
C PHE A 182 -5.73 1.38 10.43
N ASN A 183 -5.71 2.69 10.17
CA ASN A 183 -6.77 3.38 9.42
C ASN A 183 -6.24 4.26 8.28
N ASP A 184 -4.93 4.22 8.01
CA ASP A 184 -4.32 4.99 6.93
C ASP A 184 -4.40 4.21 5.62
N PHE A 185 -5.62 3.99 5.12
CA PHE A 185 -5.88 3.21 3.90
C PHE A 185 -5.21 3.81 2.67
N GLY A 186 -5.13 5.14 2.59
CA GLY A 186 -4.39 5.83 1.53
C GLY A 186 -2.93 5.40 1.47
N LYS A 187 -2.32 5.11 2.62
CA LYS A 187 -0.96 4.56 2.67
C LYS A 187 -0.89 3.14 2.12
N ILE A 188 -1.88 2.29 2.39
CA ILE A 188 -1.92 0.93 1.81
C ILE A 188 -2.01 1.01 0.28
N ASP A 189 -2.84 1.94 -0.21
CA ASP A 189 -3.08 2.17 -1.64
C ASP A 189 -1.89 2.76 -2.38
N SER A 190 -1.02 3.53 -1.73
CA SER A 190 0.02 4.30 -2.41
C SER A 190 1.45 3.86 -2.11
N HIS A 191 1.70 3.13 -1.02
CA HIS A 191 3.05 2.85 -0.56
C HIS A 191 3.83 1.96 -1.54
N ASP A 192 5.04 2.39 -1.92
CA ASP A 192 5.86 1.74 -2.95
C ASP A 192 6.13 0.26 -2.63
N ALA A 193 6.50 -0.05 -1.38
CA ALA A 193 6.79 -1.43 -0.96
C ALA A 193 5.58 -2.39 -1.09
N LEU A 194 4.35 -1.87 -1.18
CA LEU A 194 3.13 -2.64 -1.36
C LEU A 194 2.70 -2.74 -2.85
N ALA A 195 3.55 -2.31 -3.79
CA ALA A 195 3.24 -2.39 -5.21
C ALA A 195 2.94 -3.82 -5.67
N TYR A 196 3.70 -4.81 -5.21
CA TYR A 196 3.49 -6.21 -5.57
C TYR A 196 2.13 -6.75 -5.10
N MET A 197 1.63 -6.32 -3.95
CA MET A 197 0.27 -6.68 -3.51
C MET A 197 -0.82 -6.10 -4.42
N ARG A 198 -0.61 -4.89 -4.93
CA ARG A 198 -1.60 -4.15 -5.74
C ARG A 198 -1.79 -4.72 -7.14
N ILE A 199 -0.80 -5.45 -7.65
CA ILE A 199 -0.90 -6.13 -8.94
C ILE A 199 -1.57 -7.51 -8.84
N GLN A 200 -1.82 -8.02 -7.63
CA GLN A 200 -2.42 -9.34 -7.46
C GLN A 200 -3.90 -9.34 -7.83
N PRO A 201 -4.43 -10.43 -8.41
CA PRO A 201 -5.86 -10.52 -8.75
C PRO A 201 -6.81 -10.28 -7.58
N GLN A 202 -6.40 -10.66 -6.36
CA GLN A 202 -7.20 -10.55 -5.14
C GLN A 202 -7.20 -9.13 -4.55
N TRP A 203 -6.43 -8.20 -5.11
CA TRP A 203 -6.28 -6.84 -4.57
C TRP A 203 -7.60 -6.08 -4.49
N GLU A 204 -8.40 -6.09 -5.56
CA GLU A 204 -9.65 -5.35 -5.62
C GLU A 204 -10.69 -5.91 -4.63
N GLU A 205 -10.77 -7.24 -4.50
CA GLU A 205 -11.59 -7.88 -3.47
C GLU A 205 -11.11 -7.53 -2.05
N PHE A 206 -9.80 -7.55 -1.83
CA PHE A 206 -9.22 -7.19 -0.54
C PHE A 206 -9.52 -5.73 -0.17
N LYS A 207 -9.41 -4.81 -1.13
CA LYS A 207 -9.71 -3.39 -0.97
C LYS A 207 -11.18 -3.14 -0.68
N THR A 208 -12.09 -3.75 -1.43
CA THR A 208 -13.54 -3.63 -1.22
C THR A 208 -13.98 -4.18 0.14
N ASN A 209 -13.29 -5.20 0.65
CA ASN A 209 -13.46 -5.74 2.00
C ASN A 209 -12.81 -4.86 3.11
N GLY A 210 -12.38 -3.64 2.79
CA GLY A 210 -11.77 -2.73 3.76
C GLY A 210 -10.39 -3.18 4.24
N TYR A 211 -9.63 -3.87 3.38
CA TYR A 211 -8.32 -4.45 3.67
C TYR A 211 -8.34 -5.48 4.80
N THR A 212 -9.45 -6.23 4.89
CA THR A 212 -9.58 -7.35 5.81
C THR A 212 -9.72 -8.64 5.03
N LEU A 213 -9.01 -9.68 5.45
CA LEU A 213 -9.23 -11.02 4.92
C LEU A 213 -10.49 -11.56 5.57
N ARG A 214 -11.53 -11.80 4.76
CA ARG A 214 -12.65 -12.59 5.22
C ARG A 214 -12.07 -13.95 5.59
N LYS A 215 -12.13 -14.32 6.88
CA LYS A 215 -12.05 -15.73 7.26
C LYS A 215 -13.28 -16.38 6.63
N GLN A 216 -13.18 -16.78 5.36
CA GLN A 216 -13.91 -17.97 4.93
C GLN A 216 -13.55 -18.99 5.99
N LEU A 217 -14.52 -19.38 6.83
CA LEU A 217 -14.46 -20.62 7.58
C LEU A 217 -13.87 -21.61 6.59
N ALA A 218 -12.63 -22.05 6.84
CA ALA A 218 -11.90 -22.83 5.88
C ALA A 218 -12.82 -23.95 5.43
N ALA A 219 -13.33 -23.87 4.19
CA ALA A 219 -13.66 -25.09 3.50
C ALA A 219 -12.37 -25.90 3.60
N PRO A 220 -12.42 -27.16 4.08
CA PRO A 220 -11.23 -27.96 4.23
C PRO A 220 -10.41 -27.79 2.95
N LYS A 221 -9.12 -27.47 3.08
CA LYS A 221 -8.18 -27.65 1.97
C LYS A 221 -8.08 -29.15 1.74
N GLU A 222 -9.13 -29.73 1.20
CA GLU A 222 -9.15 -31.04 0.62
C GLU A 222 -8.62 -30.79 -0.79
N ASN A 223 -7.37 -31.21 -1.02
CA ASN A 223 -6.74 -31.18 -2.34
C ASN A 223 -7.54 -32.09 -3.28
N LEU A 224 -8.68 -31.62 -3.79
CA LEU A 224 -9.44 -32.32 -4.83
C LEU A 224 -8.71 -32.37 -6.18
N LEU A 225 -7.61 -31.62 -6.32
CA LEU A 225 -6.76 -31.60 -7.51
C LEU A 225 -5.67 -32.69 -7.52
N ASP A 226 -5.41 -33.38 -6.40
CA ASP A 226 -4.43 -34.49 -6.36
C ASP A 226 -5.06 -35.87 -6.63
N ASN A 227 -6.39 -35.97 -6.70
CA ASN A 227 -7.09 -37.21 -7.02
C ASN A 227 -7.34 -37.32 -8.53
N ASP A 228 -6.29 -37.61 -9.31
CA ASP A 228 -6.38 -37.88 -10.76
C ASP A 228 -7.53 -38.86 -11.11
N LEU A 229 -7.75 -39.84 -10.23
CA LEU A 229 -8.84 -40.81 -10.34
C LEU A 229 -10.24 -40.17 -10.27
N LEU A 230 -10.44 -39.19 -9.39
CA LEU A 230 -11.72 -38.49 -9.24
C LEU A 230 -11.98 -37.59 -10.45
N LEU A 231 -10.93 -36.96 -10.98
CA LEU A 231 -11.01 -36.16 -12.19
C LEU A 231 -11.41 -37.01 -13.41
N GLU A 232 -10.81 -38.20 -13.56
CA GLU A 232 -11.18 -39.17 -14.60
C GLU A 232 -12.62 -39.66 -14.45
N GLN A 233 -13.05 -39.96 -13.23
CA GLN A 233 -14.43 -40.39 -12.95
C GLN A 233 -15.45 -39.30 -13.30
N LEU A 234 -15.17 -38.03 -12.96
CA LEU A 234 -16.03 -36.91 -13.33
C LEU A 234 -16.08 -36.69 -14.84
N LYS A 235 -14.95 -36.84 -15.54
CA LYS A 235 -14.88 -36.73 -17.01
C LYS A 235 -15.71 -37.81 -17.69
N LYS A 236 -15.57 -39.07 -17.25
CA LYS A 236 -16.36 -40.19 -17.77
C LYS A 236 -17.85 -40.02 -17.49
N LEU A 237 -18.21 -39.53 -16.30
CA LEU A 237 -19.60 -39.22 -15.95
C LEU A 237 -20.19 -38.16 -16.88
N ASN A 238 -19.42 -37.13 -17.22
CA ASN A 238 -19.85 -36.08 -18.14
C ASN A 238 -19.99 -36.62 -19.58
N GLU A 239 -19.08 -37.48 -20.04
CA GLU A 239 -19.21 -38.13 -21.34
C GLU A 239 -20.44 -39.02 -21.45
N LEU A 240 -20.83 -39.73 -20.37
CA LEU A 240 -22.06 -40.53 -20.35
C LEU A 240 -23.32 -39.65 -20.47
N LYS A 241 -23.30 -38.48 -19.85
CA LYS A 241 -24.38 -37.50 -19.95
C LYS A 241 -24.48 -36.92 -21.37
N GLU A 242 -23.35 -36.48 -21.94
CA GLU A 242 -23.30 -35.93 -23.31
C GLU A 242 -23.73 -36.96 -24.36
N LYS A 243 -23.44 -38.25 -24.13
CA LYS A 243 -23.93 -39.36 -24.97
C LYS A 243 -25.41 -39.72 -24.74
N GLY A 244 -26.10 -39.04 -23.81
CA GLY A 244 -27.50 -39.30 -23.47
C GLY A 244 -27.74 -40.64 -22.76
N LEU A 245 -26.68 -41.28 -22.25
CA LEU A 245 -26.76 -42.58 -21.57
C LEU A 245 -27.22 -42.47 -20.12
N ILE A 246 -27.14 -41.28 -19.54
CA ILE A 246 -27.67 -40.94 -18.22
C ILE A 246 -28.42 -39.62 -18.28
N THR A 247 -29.43 -39.48 -17.43
CA THR A 247 -30.21 -38.26 -17.32
C THR A 247 -29.49 -37.19 -16.47
N GLU A 248 -29.87 -35.93 -16.62
CA GLU A 248 -29.32 -34.81 -15.82
C GLU A 248 -29.43 -35.08 -14.31
N LYS A 249 -30.55 -35.68 -13.89
CA LYS A 249 -30.83 -36.00 -12.49
C LYS A 249 -29.84 -37.06 -11.97
N GLU A 250 -29.62 -38.12 -12.74
CA GLU A 250 -28.67 -39.19 -12.39
C GLU A 250 -27.22 -38.70 -12.39
N PHE A 251 -26.87 -37.81 -13.33
CA PHE A 251 -25.57 -37.14 -13.36
C PHE A 251 -25.30 -36.33 -12.09
N ILE A 252 -26.25 -35.51 -11.65
CA ILE A 252 -26.12 -34.70 -10.43
C ILE A 252 -25.99 -35.60 -9.20
N GLU A 253 -26.78 -36.69 -9.13
CA GLU A 253 -26.73 -37.61 -8.01
C GLU A 253 -25.37 -38.33 -7.91
N GLN A 254 -24.86 -38.87 -9.03
CA GLN A 254 -23.57 -39.55 -9.09
C GLN A 254 -22.40 -38.59 -8.80
N LYS A 255 -22.44 -37.37 -9.36
CA LYS A 255 -21.45 -36.32 -9.07
C LYS A 255 -21.42 -35.94 -7.59
N SER A 256 -22.58 -35.91 -6.93
CA SER A 256 -22.68 -35.62 -5.49
C SER A 256 -22.13 -36.75 -4.60
N LYS A 257 -22.20 -38.01 -5.06
CA LYS A 257 -21.62 -39.16 -4.36
C LYS A 257 -20.08 -39.16 -4.46
N LEU A 258 -19.55 -38.84 -5.64
CA LEU A 258 -18.11 -38.78 -5.92
C LEU A 258 -17.37 -37.66 -5.16
N THR A 259 -18.05 -36.58 -4.82
CA THR A 259 -17.46 -35.41 -4.13
C THR A 259 -17.60 -35.43 -2.61
N ARG A 260 -18.23 -36.48 -2.06
CA ARG A 260 -18.42 -36.69 -0.62
C ARG A 260 -17.52 -37.80 -0.04
N GLN A 261 -16.75 -38.48 -0.88
CA GLN A 261 -15.76 -39.50 -0.50
C GLN A 261 -14.37 -38.88 -0.43
#